data_AF-A0A3D3XNL8-F1
#
_entry.id   AF-A0A3D3XNL8-F1
#
_cell.length_a   1.000
_cell.length_b   1.000
_cell.length_c   1.000
_cell.angle_alpha   90.00
_cell.angle_beta   90.00
_cell.angle_gamma   90.00
#
_symmetry.space_group_name_H-M   'P 1'
#
loop_
_entity.id
_entity.type
_entity.pdbx_description
1 polymer ?
#
loop_
_entity_poly.entity_id
_entity_poly.type
_entity_poly.pdbx_seq_one_letter_code
_entity_poly.pdbx_strand_id
1 'polypeptide(L)'
;KDGSFKEIGSMTGIAFDSYGKARGAMGIDSARFREDNALGIGIANFANEMTALYVGGSSNLIFTDEAVPAGIGPASRLALKFGLFFFDYDLDGWQDMLTTNGHLEEEIHQIQESQEYQQSAHLFWNSGPDHGCRFLKVTSEQSGSDLFKPIVGRGSAFADIDGDGDLDVIMSQVNAAPILLRNENTLDHKWVRLRLMGKSSNRSAIGAWVHARVSGQQIWRQVMPTRSYLSQSELTVTLGLGQAESLESLEIIWPGGNHQEIENLSLNQVHFIEEKP
;
A
#
# COMPACT_ATOMS: atom_id res chain seq x y z
N LYS A 1 -14.49 -6.07 -23.87
CA LYS A 1 -13.67 -7.31 -23.77
C LYS A 1 -14.61 -8.50 -23.60
N ASP A 2 -14.22 -9.70 -24.03
CA ASP A 2 -15.08 -10.92 -24.06
C ASP A 2 -15.30 -11.59 -22.69
N GLY A 3 -14.78 -11.00 -21.61
CA GLY A 3 -14.93 -11.51 -20.24
C GLY A 3 -13.99 -12.67 -19.88
N SER A 4 -13.06 -13.03 -20.77
CA SER A 4 -12.07 -14.08 -20.51
C SER A 4 -10.85 -13.56 -19.74
N PHE A 5 -10.23 -14.44 -18.96
CA PHE A 5 -8.95 -14.21 -18.30
C PHE A 5 -7.88 -15.11 -18.91
N LYS A 6 -6.65 -14.59 -19.01
CA LYS A 6 -5.48 -15.33 -19.49
C LYS A 6 -4.37 -15.22 -18.45
N GLU A 7 -3.81 -16.37 -18.06
CA GLU A 7 -2.58 -16.43 -17.27
C GLU A 7 -1.42 -15.92 -18.15
N ILE A 8 -0.70 -14.91 -17.65
CA ILE A 8 0.44 -14.30 -18.35
C ILE A 8 1.64 -14.07 -17.41
N GLY A 9 1.59 -14.52 -16.17
CA GLY A 9 2.52 -14.14 -15.12
C GLY A 9 3.95 -14.54 -15.40
N SER A 10 4.17 -15.71 -16.02
CA SER A 10 5.51 -16.10 -16.49
C SER A 10 6.01 -15.24 -17.65
N MET A 11 5.11 -14.82 -18.55
CA MET A 11 5.46 -13.94 -19.69
C MET A 11 5.75 -12.51 -19.24
N THR A 12 5.08 -12.04 -18.18
CA THR A 12 5.21 -10.68 -17.65
C THR A 12 6.28 -10.55 -16.56
N GLY A 13 6.92 -11.66 -16.15
CA GLY A 13 8.01 -11.64 -15.17
C GLY A 13 7.57 -11.57 -13.69
N ILE A 14 6.29 -11.82 -13.39
CA ILE A 14 5.75 -11.78 -12.01
C ILE A 14 5.65 -13.15 -11.34
N ALA A 15 5.74 -14.25 -12.10
CA ALA A 15 5.50 -15.60 -11.58
C ALA A 15 6.64 -16.16 -10.71
N PHE A 16 7.86 -15.65 -10.86
CA PHE A 16 9.07 -16.21 -10.24
C PHE A 16 9.95 -15.11 -9.66
N ASP A 17 10.88 -15.51 -8.81
CA ASP A 17 11.98 -14.65 -8.40
C ASP A 17 13.04 -14.46 -9.50
N SER A 18 14.05 -13.62 -9.21
CA SER A 18 15.18 -13.36 -10.10
C SER A 18 16.02 -14.59 -10.47
N TYR A 19 15.82 -15.72 -9.78
CA TYR A 19 16.49 -17.01 -10.04
C TYR A 19 15.55 -18.04 -10.69
N GLY A 20 14.32 -17.65 -11.06
CA GLY A 20 13.34 -18.54 -11.66
C GLY A 20 12.64 -19.49 -10.68
N LYS A 21 12.73 -19.23 -9.37
CA LYS A 21 12.08 -20.04 -8.34
C LYS A 21 10.72 -19.45 -7.95
N ALA A 22 9.73 -20.32 -7.78
CA ALA A 22 8.44 -19.94 -7.21
C ALA A 22 8.59 -19.57 -5.72
N ARG A 23 7.81 -18.58 -5.27
CA ARG A 23 7.77 -18.12 -3.88
C ARG A 23 6.40 -18.46 -3.25
N GLY A 24 6.36 -18.57 -1.93
CA GLY A 24 5.13 -18.77 -1.16
C GLY A 24 4.36 -17.46 -1.00
N ALA A 25 3.66 -17.03 -2.05
CA ALA A 25 2.90 -15.79 -2.07
C ALA A 25 1.60 -15.90 -1.25
N MET A 26 1.41 -14.99 -0.29
CA MET A 26 0.27 -14.99 0.65
C MET A 26 -0.58 -13.74 0.55
N GLY A 27 0.02 -12.57 0.30
CA GLY A 27 -0.69 -11.29 0.19
C GLY A 27 -0.18 -10.45 -0.96
N ILE A 28 -1.02 -9.54 -1.45
CA ILE A 28 -0.76 -8.71 -2.62
C ILE A 28 -1.38 -7.32 -2.43
N ASP A 29 -0.67 -6.32 -2.92
CA ASP A 29 -1.24 -5.02 -3.22
C ASP A 29 -0.48 -4.37 -4.39
N SER A 30 -1.09 -3.34 -4.99
CA SER A 30 -0.47 -2.59 -6.08
C SER A 30 -0.67 -1.09 -5.91
N ALA A 31 0.35 -0.32 -6.28
CA ALA A 31 0.34 1.13 -6.21
C ALA A 31 1.29 1.76 -7.23
N ARG A 32 1.00 3.01 -7.60
CA ARG A 32 1.99 3.90 -8.21
C ARG A 32 2.70 4.63 -7.09
N PHE A 33 3.89 4.16 -6.74
CA PHE A 33 4.67 4.63 -5.60
C PHE A 33 5.86 5.54 -6.01
N ARG A 34 5.94 5.87 -7.31
CA ARG A 34 6.94 6.72 -7.97
C ARG A 34 6.25 7.70 -8.92
N GLU A 35 6.98 8.72 -9.35
CA GLU A 35 6.53 9.73 -10.32
C GLU A 35 6.55 9.25 -11.79
N ASP A 36 7.09 8.07 -12.07
CA ASP A 36 7.25 7.55 -13.44
C ASP A 36 6.01 6.79 -13.97
N ASN A 37 4.89 6.86 -13.24
CA ASN A 37 3.65 6.12 -13.52
C ASN A 37 3.78 4.59 -13.50
N ALA A 38 4.93 4.04 -13.10
CA ALA A 38 5.11 2.60 -13.03
C ALA A 38 4.21 2.01 -11.95
N LEU A 39 3.56 0.90 -12.30
CA LEU A 39 2.81 0.11 -11.32
C LEU A 39 3.78 -0.79 -10.55
N GLY A 40 3.84 -0.61 -9.24
CA GLY A 40 4.45 -1.56 -8.32
C GLY A 40 3.42 -2.58 -7.84
N ILE A 41 3.83 -3.84 -7.76
CA ILE A 41 3.07 -4.92 -7.16
C ILE A 41 3.92 -5.52 -6.04
N GLY A 42 3.47 -5.32 -4.80
CA GLY A 42 4.08 -5.90 -3.62
C GLY A 42 3.51 -7.28 -3.35
N ILE A 43 4.36 -8.27 -3.09
CA ILE A 43 3.94 -9.63 -2.73
C ILE A 43 4.53 -10.02 -1.39
N ALA A 44 3.66 -10.28 -0.41
CA ALA A 44 4.01 -10.88 0.87
C ALA A 44 4.34 -12.36 0.66
N ASN A 45 5.60 -12.72 0.91
CA ASN A 45 6.11 -14.08 0.73
C ASN A 45 6.35 -14.81 2.07
N PHE A 46 6.65 -16.09 1.98
CA PHE A 46 6.93 -16.96 3.12
C PHE A 46 8.19 -16.56 3.92
N ALA A 47 8.40 -17.18 5.08
CA ALA A 47 9.62 -17.01 5.86
C ALA A 47 10.87 -17.38 5.03
N ASN A 48 11.97 -16.64 5.24
CA ASN A 48 13.22 -16.73 4.48
C ASN A 48 13.12 -16.34 2.99
N GLU A 49 11.96 -15.88 2.53
CA GLU A 49 11.76 -15.29 1.21
C GLU A 49 11.56 -13.78 1.34
N MET A 50 12.20 -12.98 0.48
CA MET A 50 12.00 -11.52 0.51
C MET A 50 10.57 -11.17 0.08
N THR A 51 9.99 -10.12 0.64
CA THR A 51 8.84 -9.47 -0.01
C THR A 51 9.26 -9.09 -1.43
N ALA A 52 8.48 -9.49 -2.44
CA ALA A 52 8.75 -9.10 -3.81
C ALA A 52 8.18 -7.70 -4.07
N LEU A 53 8.87 -6.91 -4.90
CA LEU A 53 8.33 -5.67 -5.43
C LEU A 53 8.51 -5.67 -6.94
N TYR A 54 7.48 -6.16 -7.64
CA TYR A 54 7.48 -6.22 -9.10
C TYR A 54 7.09 -4.86 -9.67
N VAL A 55 8.01 -4.21 -10.37
CA VAL A 55 7.78 -2.88 -10.96
C VAL A 55 7.66 -3.01 -12.46
N GLY A 56 6.53 -2.53 -13.00
CA GLY A 56 6.22 -2.58 -14.42
C GLY A 56 6.99 -1.54 -15.24
N GLY A 57 7.35 -1.89 -16.48
CA GLY A 57 7.88 -0.94 -17.45
C GLY A 57 6.85 0.13 -17.84
N SER A 58 7.32 1.32 -18.23
CA SER A 58 6.48 2.47 -18.55
C SER A 58 5.53 2.29 -19.75
N SER A 59 5.73 1.26 -20.59
CA SER A 59 4.97 1.05 -21.82
C SER A 59 4.56 -0.41 -22.09
N ASN A 60 4.89 -1.34 -21.19
CA ASN A 60 4.57 -2.75 -21.35
C ASN A 60 4.27 -3.42 -20.00
N LEU A 61 3.58 -4.55 -20.04
CA LEU A 61 3.33 -5.38 -18.85
C LEU A 61 4.53 -6.29 -18.57
N ILE A 62 5.75 -5.75 -18.59
CA ILE A 62 6.95 -6.49 -18.17
C ILE A 62 7.38 -5.95 -16.82
N PHE A 63 7.52 -6.84 -15.86
CA PHE A 63 7.85 -6.50 -14.47
C PHE A 63 9.24 -7.00 -14.11
N THR A 64 9.92 -6.23 -13.26
CA THR A 64 11.21 -6.60 -12.65
C THR A 64 11.06 -6.60 -11.13
N ASP A 65 11.60 -7.62 -10.44
CA ASP A 65 11.65 -7.62 -8.97
C ASP A 65 12.73 -6.61 -8.50
N GLU A 66 12.28 -5.48 -8.00
CA GLU A 66 13.11 -4.39 -7.51
C GLU A 66 13.20 -4.36 -5.97
N ALA A 67 12.75 -5.41 -5.27
CA ALA A 67 12.72 -5.41 -3.80
C ALA A 67 14.09 -5.09 -3.16
N VAL A 68 15.18 -5.64 -3.71
CA VAL A 68 16.54 -5.39 -3.19
C VAL A 68 17.00 -3.96 -3.44
N PRO A 69 17.06 -3.45 -4.69
CA PRO A 69 17.49 -2.06 -4.93
C PRO A 69 16.53 -1.02 -4.33
N ALA A 70 15.26 -1.37 -4.11
CA ALA A 70 14.30 -0.49 -3.45
C ALA A 70 14.45 -0.43 -1.92
N GLY A 71 15.22 -1.33 -1.29
CA GLY A 71 15.46 -1.34 0.17
C GLY A 71 14.55 -2.28 0.99
N ILE A 72 13.63 -3.00 0.33
CA ILE A 72 12.66 -3.91 1.00
C ILE A 72 13.24 -5.31 1.21
N GLY A 73 14.02 -5.81 0.25
CA GLY A 73 14.33 -7.23 0.10
C GLY A 73 14.98 -7.83 1.35
N PRO A 74 16.23 -7.49 1.69
CA PRO A 74 16.91 -8.04 2.87
C PRO A 74 16.16 -7.78 4.19
N ALA A 75 15.56 -6.60 4.33
CA ALA A 75 14.87 -6.17 5.56
C ALA A 75 13.56 -6.93 5.84
N SER A 76 12.95 -7.54 4.81
CA SER A 76 11.71 -8.33 4.90
C SER A 76 11.93 -9.85 4.90
N ARG A 77 13.17 -10.31 4.65
CA ARG A 77 13.47 -11.72 4.32
C ARG A 77 13.05 -12.71 5.40
N LEU A 78 13.30 -12.41 6.67
CA LEU A 78 13.17 -13.40 7.73
C LEU A 78 11.70 -13.72 8.06
N ALA A 79 10.85 -12.70 8.15
CA ALA A 79 9.46 -12.87 8.56
C ALA A 79 8.63 -13.65 7.52
N LEU A 80 7.60 -14.35 8.00
CA LEU A 80 6.49 -14.86 7.21
C LEU A 80 5.42 -13.77 7.11
N LYS A 81 5.23 -13.22 5.90
CA LYS A 81 4.30 -12.12 5.65
C LYS A 81 2.97 -12.69 5.17
N PHE A 82 1.86 -12.18 5.70
CA PHE A 82 0.51 -12.43 5.18
C PHE A 82 -0.07 -11.15 4.60
N GLY A 83 -0.41 -10.20 5.48
CA GLY A 83 -0.96 -8.92 5.05
C GLY A 83 0.10 -8.04 4.42
N LEU A 84 -0.28 -7.34 3.34
CA LEU A 84 0.55 -6.33 2.68
C LEU A 84 -0.36 -5.28 2.04
N PHE A 85 -0.10 -4.02 2.30
CA PHE A 85 -0.73 -2.92 1.57
C PHE A 85 0.20 -1.73 1.42
N PHE A 86 -0.08 -0.91 0.41
CA PHE A 86 0.47 0.43 0.25
C PHE A 86 -0.49 1.47 0.84
N PHE A 87 0.06 2.43 1.57
CA PHE A 87 -0.65 3.58 2.11
C PHE A 87 0.33 4.73 2.38
N ASP A 88 -0.17 5.93 2.63
CA ASP A 88 0.61 7.15 2.87
C ASP A 88 0.50 7.47 4.36
N TYR A 89 1.40 6.92 5.18
CA TYR A 89 1.20 6.92 6.64
C TYR A 89 1.58 8.26 7.29
N ASP A 90 2.49 9.00 6.65
CA ASP A 90 2.98 10.28 7.14
C ASP A 90 2.37 11.47 6.40
N LEU A 91 1.52 11.24 5.38
CA LEU A 91 0.85 12.24 4.56
C LEU A 91 1.81 13.08 3.71
N ASP A 92 2.96 12.53 3.30
CA ASP A 92 3.92 13.18 2.42
C ASP A 92 3.61 13.00 0.92
N GLY A 93 2.58 12.23 0.59
CA GLY A 93 2.13 11.98 -0.78
C GLY A 93 2.74 10.73 -1.42
N TRP A 94 3.79 10.15 -0.83
CA TRP A 94 4.35 8.88 -1.24
C TRP A 94 3.55 7.70 -0.69
N GLN A 95 3.70 6.55 -1.34
CA GLN A 95 3.07 5.31 -0.90
C GLN A 95 4.13 4.48 -0.17
N ASP A 96 3.97 4.36 1.13
CA ASP A 96 4.67 3.49 2.05
C ASP A 96 4.15 2.06 1.95
N MET A 97 4.79 1.12 2.63
CA MET A 97 4.37 -0.27 2.64
C MET A 97 4.36 -0.83 4.06
N LEU A 98 3.23 -1.42 4.45
CA LEU A 98 3.10 -2.18 5.69
C LEU A 98 2.95 -3.67 5.38
N THR A 99 3.59 -4.51 6.19
CA THR A 99 3.39 -5.96 6.19
C THR A 99 2.97 -6.45 7.56
N THR A 100 1.98 -7.33 7.58
CA THR A 100 1.46 -7.99 8.79
C THR A 100 1.94 -9.43 8.80
N ASN A 101 2.63 -9.80 9.87
CA ASN A 101 3.49 -10.98 9.90
C ASN A 101 3.09 -11.94 11.01
N GLY A 102 3.43 -13.21 10.83
CA GLY A 102 3.19 -14.26 11.82
C GLY A 102 3.39 -15.64 11.21
N HIS A 103 4.12 -16.50 11.90
CA HIS A 103 4.41 -17.84 11.38
C HIS A 103 3.16 -18.73 11.41
N LEU A 104 3.22 -19.86 10.69
CA LEU A 104 2.17 -20.88 10.69
C LEU A 104 2.36 -21.90 11.82
N GLU A 105 3.61 -22.22 12.12
CA GLU A 105 4.02 -23.25 13.06
C GLU A 105 4.35 -22.66 14.44
N GLU A 106 3.66 -23.09 15.49
CA GLU A 106 3.82 -22.56 16.86
C GLU A 106 5.19 -22.86 17.46
N GLU A 107 5.76 -24.01 17.10
CA GLU A 107 7.05 -24.50 17.59
C GLU A 107 8.19 -24.30 16.59
N ILE A 108 8.04 -23.38 15.62
CA ILE A 108 9.05 -23.19 14.55
C ILE A 108 10.45 -22.96 15.08
N HIS A 109 10.60 -22.28 16.22
CA HIS A 109 11.87 -22.00 16.88
C HIS A 109 12.65 -23.28 17.25
N GLN A 110 11.96 -24.40 17.47
CA GLN A 110 12.61 -25.70 17.75
C GLN A 110 13.26 -26.31 16.50
N ILE A 111 12.80 -25.92 15.32
CA ILE A 111 13.29 -26.41 14.01
C ILE A 111 14.24 -25.40 13.37
N GLN A 112 13.94 -24.11 13.51
CA GLN A 112 14.70 -22.98 12.99
C GLN A 112 14.79 -21.89 14.08
N GLU A 113 15.90 -21.86 14.80
CA GLU A 113 16.12 -20.94 15.94
C GLU A 113 15.97 -19.45 15.57
N SER A 114 16.15 -19.09 14.30
CA SER A 114 15.98 -17.71 13.81
C SER A 114 14.54 -17.29 13.52
N GLN A 115 13.57 -18.19 13.73
CA GLN A 115 12.16 -17.98 13.43
C GLN A 115 11.32 -18.05 14.70
N GLU A 116 10.37 -17.14 14.80
CA GLU A 116 9.42 -17.06 15.91
C GLU A 116 7.99 -17.21 15.40
N TYR A 117 7.11 -17.76 16.23
CA TYR A 117 5.70 -17.91 15.88
C TYR A 117 5.00 -16.54 15.76
N GLN A 118 5.19 -15.70 16.78
CA GLN A 118 4.75 -14.31 16.78
C GLN A 118 5.83 -13.46 16.14
N GLN A 119 5.45 -12.64 15.17
CA GLN A 119 6.39 -11.82 14.41
C GLN A 119 5.90 -10.38 14.35
N SER A 120 6.80 -9.43 14.48
CA SER A 120 6.48 -8.00 14.36
C SER A 120 6.04 -7.66 12.94
N ALA A 121 5.11 -6.72 12.79
CA ALA A 121 4.86 -6.07 11.51
C ALA A 121 6.13 -5.38 11.00
N HIS A 122 6.18 -5.10 9.69
CA HIS A 122 7.17 -4.18 9.15
C HIS A 122 6.48 -2.99 8.50
N LEU A 123 6.99 -1.79 8.76
CA LEU A 123 6.64 -0.57 8.06
C LEU A 123 7.88 -0.11 7.27
N PHE A 124 7.66 0.23 6.00
CA PHE A 124 8.67 0.74 5.08
C PHE A 124 8.23 2.10 4.58
N TRP A 125 8.95 3.14 5.02
CA TRP A 125 8.72 4.51 4.59
C TRP A 125 9.33 4.76 3.22
N ASN A 126 8.55 5.31 2.30
CA ASN A 126 8.97 5.68 0.96
C ASN A 126 9.58 7.08 0.99
N SER A 127 10.89 7.16 1.12
CA SER A 127 11.62 8.41 1.29
C SER A 127 11.70 9.29 0.02
N GLY A 128 10.90 9.03 -1.01
CA GLY A 128 10.97 9.80 -2.25
C GLY A 128 12.27 9.56 -3.07
N PRO A 129 12.49 10.34 -4.14
CA PRO A 129 13.57 10.12 -5.11
C PRO A 129 14.95 10.58 -4.66
N ASP A 130 15.02 11.44 -3.66
CA ASP A 130 16.27 12.13 -3.27
C ASP A 130 17.14 11.30 -2.30
N HIS A 131 16.66 10.13 -1.89
CA HIS A 131 17.34 9.24 -0.96
C HIS A 131 18.00 8.06 -1.67
N GLY A 132 19.05 7.48 -1.07
CA GLY A 132 19.82 6.39 -1.67
C GLY A 132 19.03 5.08 -1.88
N CYS A 133 18.04 4.80 -1.02
CA CYS A 133 17.08 3.71 -1.19
C CYS A 133 15.67 4.30 -1.20
N ARG A 134 14.76 3.69 -1.95
CA ARG A 134 13.37 4.15 -2.06
C ARG A 134 12.59 3.92 -0.77
N PHE A 135 12.76 2.75 -0.18
CA PHE A 135 12.08 2.34 1.04
C PHE A 135 13.09 2.14 2.16
N LEU A 136 12.80 2.75 3.31
CA LEU A 136 13.57 2.61 4.54
C LEU A 136 12.69 1.91 5.58
N LYS A 137 13.24 0.88 6.23
CA LYS A 137 12.52 0.18 7.30
C LYS A 137 12.38 1.12 8.50
N VAL A 138 11.14 1.39 8.90
CA VAL A 138 10.82 2.25 10.04
C VAL A 138 11.05 1.47 11.33
N THR A 139 11.58 2.16 12.36
CA THR A 139 11.84 1.59 13.68
C THR A 139 10.80 2.00 14.73
N SER A 140 10.81 1.32 15.87
CA SER A 140 9.97 1.64 17.03
C SER A 140 10.19 3.04 17.57
N GLU A 141 11.40 3.59 17.41
CA GLU A 141 11.74 4.94 17.85
C GLU A 141 11.11 6.01 16.95
N GLN A 142 10.81 5.65 15.69
CA GLN A 142 10.27 6.58 14.69
C GLN A 142 8.74 6.60 14.65
N SER A 143 8.08 5.45 14.87
CA SER A 143 6.61 5.31 14.73
C SER A 143 5.93 4.73 15.98
N GLY A 144 6.65 4.64 17.10
CA GLY A 144 6.15 4.03 18.33
C GLY A 144 6.29 2.51 18.34
N SER A 145 6.23 1.92 19.54
CA SER A 145 6.49 0.48 19.72
C SER A 145 5.28 -0.42 19.47
N ASP A 146 4.05 0.12 19.51
CA ASP A 146 2.82 -0.67 19.48
C ASP A 146 2.64 -1.44 18.16
N LEU A 147 3.01 -0.82 17.02
CA LEU A 147 2.98 -1.45 15.70
C LEU A 147 3.89 -2.67 15.60
N PHE A 148 4.99 -2.68 16.35
CA PHE A 148 6.03 -3.71 16.26
C PHE A 148 5.91 -4.79 17.34
N LYS A 149 4.87 -4.75 18.18
CA LYS A 149 4.59 -5.85 19.11
C LYS A 149 4.36 -7.14 18.31
N PRO A 150 5.13 -8.22 18.58
CA PRO A 150 4.98 -9.47 17.85
C PRO A 150 3.57 -10.04 17.99
N ILE A 151 3.00 -10.49 16.86
CA ILE A 151 1.68 -11.13 16.81
C ILE A 151 1.70 -12.29 15.81
N VAL A 152 0.65 -13.12 15.82
CA VAL A 152 0.40 -14.08 14.73
C VAL A 152 -0.51 -13.43 13.70
N GLY A 153 0.00 -12.41 13.02
CA GLY A 153 -0.75 -11.53 12.14
C GLY A 153 -1.19 -12.20 10.83
N ARG A 154 -2.35 -11.81 10.32
CA ARG A 154 -2.91 -12.27 9.03
C ARG A 154 -3.31 -11.07 8.18
N GLY A 155 -4.61 -10.81 8.07
CA GLY A 155 -5.16 -9.69 7.32
C GLY A 155 -4.99 -8.36 8.01
N SER A 156 -4.91 -7.31 7.21
CA SER A 156 -4.76 -5.94 7.70
C SER A 156 -5.39 -4.94 6.74
N ALA A 157 -5.93 -3.86 7.30
CA ALA A 157 -6.60 -2.81 6.55
C ALA A 157 -6.29 -1.46 7.18
N PHE A 158 -6.50 -0.40 6.43
CA PHE A 158 -6.39 0.97 6.91
C PHE A 158 -7.68 1.75 6.68
N ALA A 159 -7.90 2.73 7.55
CA ALA A 159 -8.90 3.77 7.41
C ALA A 159 -8.55 4.93 8.35
N ASP A 160 -8.98 6.14 8.03
CA ASP A 160 -9.03 7.25 9.00
C ASP A 160 -10.32 7.10 9.84
N ILE A 161 -10.21 6.49 11.03
CA ILE A 161 -11.37 6.03 11.81
C ILE A 161 -11.95 7.14 12.68
N ASP A 162 -11.12 8.09 13.12
CA ASP A 162 -11.53 9.22 13.94
C ASP A 162 -11.74 10.52 13.15
N GLY A 163 -11.35 10.56 11.87
CA GLY A 163 -11.63 11.64 10.94
C GLY A 163 -10.63 12.79 11.00
N ASP A 164 -9.41 12.56 11.49
CA ASP A 164 -8.36 13.59 11.56
C ASP A 164 -7.43 13.64 10.33
N GLY A 165 -7.57 12.64 9.46
CA GLY A 165 -6.96 12.55 8.14
C GLY A 165 -5.76 11.62 8.01
N ASP A 166 -5.12 11.28 9.13
CA ASP A 166 -4.10 10.26 9.09
C ASP A 166 -4.75 8.86 9.05
N LEU A 167 -3.99 7.87 8.57
CA LEU A 167 -4.55 6.54 8.32
C LEU A 167 -4.20 5.61 9.47
N ASP A 168 -5.24 5.18 10.20
CA ASP A 168 -5.15 4.13 11.22
C ASP A 168 -5.02 2.75 10.58
N VAL A 169 -4.51 1.79 11.36
CA VAL A 169 -4.31 0.41 10.91
C VAL A 169 -5.01 -0.57 11.83
N ILE A 170 -5.80 -1.47 11.25
CA ILE A 170 -6.32 -2.64 11.95
C ILE A 170 -5.63 -3.90 11.45
N MET A 171 -5.20 -4.76 12.38
CA MET A 171 -4.60 -6.06 12.09
C MET A 171 -5.37 -7.19 12.77
N SER A 172 -5.63 -8.24 12.01
CA SER A 172 -6.16 -9.50 12.53
C SER A 172 -5.01 -10.41 12.98
N GLN A 173 -5.26 -11.21 14.01
CA GLN A 173 -4.32 -12.20 14.52
C GLN A 173 -5.01 -13.53 14.84
N VAL A 174 -4.26 -14.62 14.74
CA VAL A 174 -4.73 -15.96 15.06
C VAL A 174 -4.90 -16.10 16.58
N ASN A 175 -6.02 -16.69 17.01
CA ASN A 175 -6.33 -17.00 18.41
C ASN A 175 -6.29 -15.81 19.39
N ALA A 176 -6.45 -14.57 18.88
CA ALA A 176 -6.48 -13.37 19.69
C ALA A 176 -7.37 -12.29 19.05
N ALA A 177 -7.70 -11.25 19.82
CA ALA A 177 -8.54 -10.15 19.35
C ALA A 177 -7.81 -9.33 18.26
N PRO A 178 -8.50 -8.71 17.30
CA PRO A 178 -7.86 -7.78 16.37
C PRO A 178 -7.26 -6.59 17.12
N ILE A 179 -6.20 -6.02 16.57
CA ILE A 179 -5.52 -4.83 17.11
C ILE A 179 -5.85 -3.65 16.20
N LEU A 180 -6.41 -2.59 16.79
CA LEU A 180 -6.52 -1.29 16.15
C LEU A 180 -5.39 -0.41 16.67
N LEU A 181 -4.60 0.12 15.74
CA LEU A 181 -3.52 1.06 15.98
C LEU A 181 -3.95 2.40 15.40
N ARG A 182 -4.10 3.40 16.28
CA ARG A 182 -4.32 4.77 15.83
C ARG A 182 -3.00 5.38 15.41
N ASN A 183 -2.96 5.99 14.24
CA ASN A 183 -1.86 6.84 13.87
C ASN A 183 -2.07 8.18 14.59
N GLU A 184 -0.99 8.77 15.10
CA GLU A 184 -1.06 10.04 15.80
C GLU A 184 0.07 10.90 15.25
N ASN A 185 -0.10 11.27 13.97
CA ASN A 185 0.92 11.94 13.20
C ASN A 185 1.15 13.38 13.72
N THR A 186 2.40 13.70 14.10
CA THR A 186 2.77 15.02 14.63
C THR A 186 3.45 15.94 13.61
N LEU A 187 3.48 15.58 12.32
CA LEU A 187 4.22 16.29 11.27
C LEU A 187 3.48 17.54 10.72
N ASP A 188 2.24 17.78 11.14
CA ASP A 188 1.36 18.86 10.63
C ASP A 188 1.19 18.86 9.10
N HIS A 189 1.38 17.69 8.47
CA HIS A 189 1.17 17.50 7.04
C HIS A 189 -0.31 17.69 6.69
N LYS A 190 -0.55 18.37 5.57
CA LYS A 190 -1.88 18.63 5.05
C LYS A 190 -2.36 17.45 4.22
N TRP A 191 -3.67 17.31 4.12
CA TRP A 191 -4.27 16.22 3.38
C TRP A 191 -5.54 16.65 2.67
N VAL A 192 -5.94 15.89 1.66
CA VAL A 192 -7.29 15.96 1.07
C VAL A 192 -7.80 14.54 0.93
N ARG A 193 -9.02 14.29 1.40
CA ARG A 193 -9.66 12.97 1.28
C ARG A 193 -10.86 13.05 0.36
N LEU A 194 -11.02 12.05 -0.51
CA LEU A 194 -12.08 12.02 -1.52
C LEU A 194 -12.92 10.76 -1.37
N ARG A 195 -14.23 10.96 -1.19
CA ARG A 195 -15.23 9.89 -1.29
C ARG A 195 -15.96 10.01 -2.62
N LEU A 196 -15.71 9.05 -3.51
CA LEU A 196 -16.22 9.08 -4.88
C LEU A 196 -17.53 8.29 -5.00
N MET A 197 -18.45 8.80 -5.83
CA MET A 197 -19.69 8.12 -6.17
C MET A 197 -19.90 8.09 -7.67
N GLY A 198 -19.85 6.89 -8.26
CA GLY A 198 -20.08 6.68 -9.69
C GLY A 198 -21.56 6.83 -10.07
N LYS A 199 -21.83 7.49 -11.20
CA LYS A 199 -23.14 7.60 -11.85
C LYS A 199 -23.29 6.62 -13.00
N SER A 200 -22.43 6.76 -14.00
CA SER A 200 -22.33 5.92 -15.20
C SER A 200 -21.45 4.71 -14.92
N SER A 201 -20.45 4.89 -14.06
CA SER A 201 -19.61 3.85 -13.50
C SER A 201 -20.29 3.14 -12.31
N ASN A 202 -19.66 2.08 -11.76
CA ASN A 202 -20.17 1.42 -10.55
C ASN A 202 -20.27 2.43 -9.39
N ARG A 203 -21.32 2.31 -8.55
CA ARG A 203 -21.66 3.30 -7.51
C ARG A 203 -20.51 3.57 -6.52
N SER A 204 -19.73 2.54 -6.20
CA SER A 204 -18.58 2.63 -5.29
C SER A 204 -17.32 3.20 -5.95
N ALA A 205 -17.39 3.57 -7.24
CA ALA A 205 -16.29 4.08 -8.04
C ALA A 205 -15.05 3.16 -8.07
N ILE A 206 -15.20 1.85 -7.78
CA ILE A 206 -14.08 0.90 -7.74
C ILE A 206 -13.38 0.89 -9.10
N GLY A 207 -12.07 1.09 -9.09
CA GLY A 207 -11.22 1.21 -10.25
C GLY A 207 -10.95 2.65 -10.71
N ALA A 208 -11.62 3.66 -10.15
CA ALA A 208 -11.35 5.07 -10.44
C ALA A 208 -9.93 5.44 -10.01
N TRP A 209 -9.22 6.19 -10.86
CA TRP A 209 -7.93 6.78 -10.52
C TRP A 209 -8.11 8.25 -10.14
N VAL A 210 -7.41 8.66 -9.10
CA VAL A 210 -7.23 10.06 -8.70
C VAL A 210 -5.78 10.42 -8.99
N HIS A 211 -5.59 11.45 -9.80
CA HIS A 211 -4.30 12.01 -10.12
C HIS A 211 -4.24 13.45 -9.63
N ALA A 212 -3.27 13.74 -8.77
CA ALA A 212 -3.05 15.08 -8.24
C ALA A 212 -1.61 15.51 -8.49
N ARG A 213 -1.42 16.83 -8.59
CA ARG A 213 -0.10 17.45 -8.59
C ARG A 213 0.02 18.41 -7.41
N VAL A 214 1.10 18.28 -6.64
CA VAL A 214 1.33 19.03 -5.40
C VAL A 214 2.81 19.35 -5.30
N SER A 215 3.18 20.63 -5.24
CA SER A 215 4.58 21.06 -5.09
C SER A 215 5.53 20.39 -6.10
N GLY A 216 5.08 20.20 -7.35
CA GLY A 216 5.80 19.49 -8.40
C GLY A 216 5.72 17.95 -8.39
N GLN A 217 5.30 17.33 -7.28
CA GLN A 217 5.13 15.88 -7.13
C GLN A 217 3.85 15.38 -7.81
N GLN A 218 3.89 14.18 -8.39
CA GLN A 218 2.71 13.48 -8.90
C GLN A 218 2.20 12.44 -7.90
N ILE A 219 0.92 12.55 -7.55
CA ILE A 219 0.25 11.63 -6.63
C ILE A 219 -0.82 10.86 -7.40
N TRP A 220 -0.71 9.53 -7.36
CA TRP A 220 -1.71 8.64 -7.92
C TRP A 220 -2.32 7.79 -6.81
N ARG A 221 -3.64 7.71 -6.79
CA ARG A 221 -4.42 6.84 -5.91
C ARG A 221 -5.51 6.15 -6.72
N GLN A 222 -5.86 4.93 -6.32
CA GLN A 222 -6.96 4.21 -6.93
C GLN A 222 -8.00 3.88 -5.85
N VAL A 223 -9.28 4.02 -6.21
CA VAL A 223 -10.38 3.45 -5.41
C VAL A 223 -10.31 1.93 -5.58
N MET A 224 -9.57 1.28 -4.69
CA MET A 224 -9.38 -0.16 -4.66
C MET A 224 -9.36 -0.62 -3.20
N PRO A 225 -10.48 -1.15 -2.69
CA PRO A 225 -10.58 -1.49 -1.29
C PRO A 225 -10.01 -2.89 -1.00
N THR A 226 -9.90 -3.76 -2.01
CA THR A 226 -9.36 -5.12 -1.90
C THR A 226 -7.84 -5.06 -1.82
N ARG A 227 -7.32 -4.96 -0.60
CA ARG A 227 -5.89 -4.90 -0.29
C ARG A 227 -5.57 -5.95 0.77
N SER A 228 -4.32 -6.41 0.80
CA SER A 228 -3.83 -7.33 1.83
C SER A 228 -4.55 -8.69 1.82
N TYR A 229 -4.43 -9.48 2.88
CA TYR A 229 -4.94 -10.85 2.97
C TYR A 229 -6.27 -10.92 3.71
N LEU A 230 -7.35 -11.40 3.06
CA LEU A 230 -8.69 -11.54 3.69
C LEU A 230 -9.20 -10.25 4.37
N SER A 231 -8.90 -9.11 3.75
CA SER A 231 -9.15 -7.78 4.32
C SER A 231 -9.66 -6.80 3.26
N GLN A 232 -10.21 -5.68 3.73
CA GLN A 232 -10.68 -4.59 2.89
C GLN A 232 -10.39 -3.26 3.59
N SER A 233 -9.62 -2.37 2.95
CA SER A 233 -9.45 -0.98 3.40
C SER A 233 -10.64 -0.13 2.98
N GLU A 234 -10.76 1.05 3.55
CA GLU A 234 -11.83 1.98 3.19
C GLU A 234 -11.81 2.38 1.70
N LEU A 235 -12.95 2.87 1.21
CA LEU A 235 -13.09 3.36 -0.18
C LEU A 235 -12.58 4.80 -0.37
N THR A 236 -12.46 5.56 0.73
CA THR A 236 -12.02 6.95 0.68
C THR A 236 -10.56 7.00 0.25
N VAL A 237 -10.26 7.86 -0.72
CA VAL A 237 -8.89 8.10 -1.17
C VAL A 237 -8.27 9.20 -0.33
N THR A 238 -7.12 8.93 0.27
CA THR A 238 -6.30 9.94 0.96
C THR A 238 -5.16 10.41 0.07
N LEU A 239 -5.02 11.73 -0.04
CA LEU A 239 -3.89 12.42 -0.65
C LEU A 239 -3.14 13.16 0.45
N GLY A 240 -1.98 12.65 0.86
CA GLY A 240 -1.02 13.42 1.64
C GLY A 240 -0.43 14.54 0.78
N LEU A 241 -0.27 15.73 1.36
CA LEU A 241 0.21 16.93 0.65
C LEU A 241 1.51 17.47 1.27
N GLY A 242 2.05 16.80 2.29
CA GLY A 242 3.17 17.31 3.09
C GLY A 242 2.85 18.69 3.63
N GLN A 243 3.75 19.64 3.43
CA GLN A 243 3.60 21.04 3.87
C GLN A 243 2.95 21.95 2.80
N ALA A 244 2.34 21.39 1.75
CA ALA A 244 1.74 22.18 0.70
C ALA A 244 0.43 22.85 1.15
N GLU A 245 0.27 24.12 0.80
CA GLU A 245 -0.92 24.93 1.12
C GLU A 245 -2.01 24.86 0.03
N SER A 246 -1.75 24.15 -1.06
CA SER A 246 -2.73 23.91 -2.13
C SER A 246 -2.33 22.75 -3.04
N LEU A 247 -3.33 22.23 -3.76
CA LEU A 247 -3.14 21.36 -4.93
C LEU A 247 -2.93 22.22 -6.17
N GLU A 248 -1.99 21.84 -7.04
CA GLU A 248 -1.80 22.47 -8.35
C GLU A 248 -2.88 22.01 -9.34
N SER A 249 -3.22 20.73 -9.30
CA SER A 249 -4.32 20.15 -10.07
C SER A 249 -4.82 18.86 -9.44
N LEU A 250 -6.08 18.52 -9.72
CA LEU A 250 -6.68 17.23 -9.37
C LEU A 250 -7.63 16.76 -10.48
N GLU A 251 -7.42 15.54 -10.94
CA GLU A 251 -8.23 14.87 -11.95
C GLU A 251 -8.70 13.50 -11.43
N ILE A 252 -9.95 13.17 -11.71
CA ILE A 252 -10.52 11.83 -11.51
C ILE A 252 -10.72 11.18 -12.88
N ILE A 253 -10.13 10.00 -13.06
CA ILE A 253 -10.36 9.12 -14.21
C ILE A 253 -11.30 8.01 -13.74
N TRP A 254 -12.55 8.09 -14.16
CA TRP A 254 -13.59 7.14 -13.76
C TRP A 254 -13.43 5.79 -14.47
N PRO A 255 -13.97 4.68 -13.92
CA PRO A 255 -13.88 3.35 -14.53
C PRO A 255 -14.38 3.26 -15.98
N GLY A 256 -15.32 4.12 -16.38
CA GLY A 256 -15.80 4.25 -17.75
C GLY A 256 -14.84 4.96 -18.72
N GLY A 257 -13.73 5.52 -18.23
CA GLY A 257 -12.78 6.32 -19.00
C GLY A 257 -13.14 7.81 -19.09
N ASN A 258 -14.17 8.27 -18.37
CA ASN A 258 -14.48 9.69 -18.28
C ASN A 258 -13.46 10.39 -17.37
N HIS A 259 -13.05 11.59 -17.75
CA HIS A 259 -12.14 12.43 -16.98
C HIS A 259 -12.91 13.60 -16.35
N GLN A 260 -12.60 13.92 -15.10
CA GLN A 260 -13.24 15.02 -14.37
C GLN A 260 -12.20 15.78 -13.55
N GLU A 261 -11.92 17.02 -13.96
CA GLU A 261 -11.14 17.96 -13.17
C GLU A 261 -11.95 18.45 -11.95
N ILE A 262 -11.25 18.58 -10.83
CA ILE A 262 -11.81 19.04 -9.56
C ILE A 262 -11.04 20.28 -9.11
N GLU A 263 -11.79 21.33 -8.79
CA GLU A 263 -11.26 22.63 -8.36
C GLU A 263 -11.81 22.98 -6.97
N ASN A 264 -11.20 23.99 -6.34
CA ASN A 264 -11.68 24.61 -5.10
C ASN A 264 -11.82 23.64 -3.91
N LEU A 265 -10.90 22.68 -3.79
CA LEU A 265 -10.82 21.79 -2.62
C LEU A 265 -10.18 22.52 -1.45
N SER A 266 -10.85 22.50 -0.30
CA SER A 266 -10.24 22.88 0.98
C SER A 266 -9.36 21.76 1.50
N LEU A 267 -8.19 22.12 2.05
CA LEU A 267 -7.30 21.18 2.71
C LEU A 267 -7.86 20.72 4.04
N ASN A 268 -7.36 19.58 4.51
CA ASN A 268 -7.74 18.89 5.75
C ASN A 268 -9.24 18.61 5.84
N GLN A 269 -9.82 18.20 4.72
CA GLN A 269 -11.25 17.92 4.60
C GLN A 269 -11.52 16.70 3.71
N VAL A 270 -12.63 16.04 4.04
CA VAL A 270 -13.23 14.99 3.23
C VAL A 270 -14.22 15.61 2.26
N HIS A 271 -14.03 15.38 0.96
CA HIS A 271 -14.89 15.86 -0.11
C HIS A 271 -15.68 14.70 -0.74
N PHE A 272 -16.96 14.93 -0.96
CA PHE A 272 -17.84 13.99 -1.64
C PHE A 272 -17.97 14.39 -3.10
N ILE A 273 -17.45 13.55 -4.00
CA ILE A 273 -17.42 13.85 -5.43
C ILE A 273 -18.28 12.85 -6.19
N GLU A 274 -19.24 13.38 -6.93
CA GLU A 274 -20.12 12.60 -7.79
C GLU A 274 -19.64 12.67 -9.24
N GLU A 275 -19.68 11.53 -9.95
CA GLU A 275 -19.36 11.44 -11.38
C GLU A 275 -20.32 12.33 -12.18
N LYS A 276 -19.75 13.22 -13.00
CA LYS A 276 -20.53 14.01 -13.96
C LYS A 276 -20.99 13.13 -15.14
N PRO A 277 -22.16 13.41 -15.72
CA PRO A 277 -22.68 12.68 -16.89
C PRO A 277 -21.74 12.69 -18.08
#